data_AF-A0A3P7NYR1-F1
#
_entry.id   AF-A0A3P7NYR1-F1
#
_cell.length_a   1.000
_cell.length_b   1.000
_cell.length_c   1.000
_cell.angle_alpha   90.00
_cell.angle_beta   90.00
_cell.angle_gamma   90.00
#
_symmetry.space_group_name_H-M   'P 1'
#
loop_
_entity.id
_entity.type
_entity.pdbx_description
1 polymer ?
#
loop_
_entity_poly.entity_id
_entity_poly.type
_entity_poly.pdbx_seq_one_letter_code
_entity_poly.pdbx_strand_id
1 'polypeptide(L)'
;MLYKAVTKVDQKLAAAGVPLYHVNTLADVFYHIKYMYVGNSVQEKVRPLLSLLRPRLHGALKFILPPLPSGLSEHPCNPVQEQQQQSGTPAQPVFEGRVYRAATKPPIGLEDF
;
A
#
# COMPACT_ATOMS: atom_id res chain seq x y z
N MET A 1 9.10 4.72 19.70
CA MET A 1 9.92 5.95 19.79
C MET A 1 9.91 6.74 18.48
N LEU A 2 10.23 6.13 17.33
CA LEU A 2 10.34 6.83 16.04
C LEU A 2 9.05 7.53 15.56
N TYR A 3 7.91 6.83 15.51
CA TYR A 3 6.63 7.44 15.11
C TYR A 3 6.28 8.67 15.95
N LYS A 4 6.45 8.60 17.28
CA LYS A 4 6.22 9.74 18.18
C LYS A 4 7.13 10.94 17.85
N ALA A 5 8.38 10.69 17.48
CA ALA A 5 9.31 11.75 17.11
C ALA A 5 8.89 12.42 15.79
N VAL A 6 8.53 11.63 14.78
CA VAL A 6 8.04 12.15 13.49
C VAL A 6 6.74 12.93 13.66
N THR A 7 5.79 12.43 14.47
CA THR A 7 4.56 13.17 14.78
C THR A 7 4.85 14.53 15.42
N LYS A 8 5.78 14.59 16.39
CA LYS A 8 6.18 15.87 17.01
C LYS A 8 6.81 16.84 16.02
N VAL A 9 7.67 16.35 15.14
CA VAL A 9 8.30 17.18 14.09
C VAL A 9 7.25 17.67 13.11
N ASP A 10 6.37 16.79 12.64
CA ASP A 10 5.30 17.12 11.70
C ASP A 10 4.38 18.22 12.26
N GLN A 11 3.99 18.09 13.54
CA GLN A 11 3.17 19.09 14.24
C GLN A 11 3.90 20.44 14.40
N LYS A 12 5.19 20.43 14.79
CA LYS A 12 5.97 21.67 14.90
C LYS A 12 6.14 22.38 13.56
N LEU A 13 6.40 21.63 12.49
CA LEU A 13 6.52 22.19 11.14
C LEU A 13 5.17 22.71 10.65
N ALA A 14 4.08 22.00 10.92
CA ALA A 14 2.73 22.46 10.61
C ALA A 14 2.40 23.78 11.33
N ALA A 15 2.72 23.90 12.62
CA ALA A 15 2.50 25.12 13.39
C ALA A 15 3.33 26.31 12.86
N ALA A 16 4.52 26.05 12.30
CA ALA A 16 5.37 27.05 11.69
C ALA A 16 5.02 27.35 10.22
N GLY A 17 4.01 26.69 9.64
CA GLY A 17 3.66 26.82 8.22
C GLY A 17 4.72 26.23 7.27
N VAL A 18 5.63 25.39 7.76
CA VAL A 18 6.74 24.82 7.00
C VAL A 18 6.34 23.46 6.39
N PRO A 19 6.56 23.26 5.08
CA PRO A 19 6.32 21.96 4.45
C PRO A 19 7.30 20.90 4.96
N LEU A 20 6.82 19.66 5.12
CA LEU A 20 7.70 18.52 5.34
C LEU A 20 8.25 18.03 4.00
N TYR A 21 9.57 18.14 3.85
CA TYR A 21 10.30 17.58 2.72
C TYR A 21 10.62 16.10 2.94
N HIS A 22 10.95 15.39 1.86
CA HIS A 22 11.38 13.98 1.89
C HIS A 22 10.38 13.01 2.53
N VAL A 23 9.07 13.29 2.39
CA VAL A 23 7.98 12.43 2.89
C VAL A 23 8.11 11.00 2.37
N ASN A 24 8.49 10.82 1.10
CA ASN A 24 8.67 9.49 0.51
C ASN A 24 9.84 8.74 1.16
N THR A 25 10.98 9.41 1.35
CA THR A 25 12.13 8.81 2.04
C THR A 25 11.81 8.41 3.47
N LEU A 26 11.02 9.22 4.18
CA LEU A 26 10.51 8.83 5.50
C LEU A 26 9.64 7.58 5.41
N ALA A 27 8.73 7.52 4.44
CA ALA A 27 7.89 6.36 4.22
C ALA A 27 8.70 5.10 3.90
N ASP A 28 9.73 5.20 3.06
CA ASP A 28 10.63 4.08 2.73
C ASP A 28 11.32 3.51 3.98
N VAL A 29 11.81 4.39 4.87
CA VAL A 29 12.40 3.97 6.15
C VAL A 29 11.35 3.27 7.02
N PHE A 30 10.14 3.80 7.12
CA PHE A 30 9.08 3.17 7.89
C PHE A 30 8.65 1.81 7.31
N TYR A 31 8.63 1.68 5.98
CA TYR A 31 8.33 0.41 5.32
C TYR A 31 9.45 -0.60 5.49
N HIS A 32 10.71 -0.17 5.38
CA HIS A 32 11.86 -1.03 5.66
C HIS A 32 11.79 -1.55 7.10
N ILE A 33 11.50 -0.68 8.06
CA ILE A 33 11.33 -1.08 9.46
C ILE A 33 10.15 -2.06 9.64
N LYS A 34 9.01 -1.78 8.99
CA LYS A 34 7.82 -2.63 9.04
C LYS A 34 8.12 -4.03 8.51
N TYR A 35 8.73 -4.14 7.32
CA TYR A 35 8.89 -5.43 6.67
C TYR A 35 10.10 -6.23 7.17
N MET A 36 11.15 -5.58 7.65
CA MET A 36 12.38 -6.27 8.06
C MET A 36 12.45 -6.59 9.55
N TYR A 37 11.79 -5.81 10.42
CA TYR A 37 11.97 -5.96 11.86
C TYR A 37 10.67 -6.16 12.62
N VAL A 38 9.68 -5.28 12.43
CA VAL A 38 8.54 -5.21 13.38
C VAL A 38 7.31 -5.97 12.90
N GLY A 39 7.15 -6.18 11.59
CA GLY A 39 5.98 -6.82 11.01
C GLY A 39 4.67 -6.09 11.34
N ASN A 40 3.61 -6.85 11.59
CA ASN A 40 2.28 -6.33 11.89
C ASN A 40 2.07 -5.93 13.36
N SER A 41 3.01 -6.22 14.25
CA SER A 41 2.89 -5.97 15.70
C SER A 41 2.85 -4.50 16.08
N VAL A 42 3.22 -3.60 15.15
CA VAL A 42 3.28 -2.15 15.40
C VAL A 42 1.97 -1.43 15.09
N GLN A 43 1.07 -2.05 14.32
CA GLN A 43 -0.08 -1.40 13.70
C GLN A 43 -1.01 -0.74 14.72
N GLU A 44 -1.45 -1.48 15.73
CA GLU A 44 -2.34 -0.98 16.78
C GLU A 44 -1.75 0.20 17.56
N LYS A 45 -0.41 0.19 17.76
CA LYS A 45 0.29 1.25 18.50
C LYS A 45 0.49 2.51 17.67
N VAL A 46 0.58 2.40 16.34
CA VAL A 46 0.85 3.55 15.46
C VAL A 46 -0.41 4.14 14.86
N ARG A 47 -1.50 3.39 14.76
CA ARG A 47 -2.80 3.87 14.30
C ARG A 47 -3.24 5.21 14.91
N PRO A 48 -3.24 5.41 16.24
CA PRO A 48 -3.60 6.69 16.82
C PRO A 48 -2.58 7.81 16.55
N LEU A 49 -1.33 7.48 16.19
CA LEU A 49 -0.31 8.46 15.86
C LEU A 49 -0.39 8.88 14.39
N LEU A 50 -0.74 7.94 13.50
CA LEU A 50 -0.87 8.20 12.07
C LEU A 50 -2.06 9.12 11.76
N SER A 51 -3.16 9.00 12.50
CA SER A 51 -4.31 9.92 12.37
C SER A 51 -4.01 11.37 12.72
N LEU A 52 -2.92 11.63 13.45
CA LEU A 52 -2.47 12.98 13.82
C LEU A 52 -1.52 13.59 12.80
N LEU A 53 -1.09 12.84 11.77
CA LEU A 53 -0.17 13.32 10.76
C LEU A 53 -0.89 14.10 9.67
N ARG A 54 -0.17 15.03 9.04
CA ARG A 54 -0.69 15.74 7.87
C ARG A 54 -1.07 14.79 6.72
N PRO A 55 -2.05 15.15 5.87
CA PRO A 55 -2.57 14.28 4.82
C PRO A 55 -1.49 13.69 3.90
N ARG A 56 -0.47 14.48 3.56
CA ARG A 56 0.62 14.04 2.68
C ARG A 56 1.44 12.89 3.29
N LEU A 57 1.81 13.01 4.56
CA LEU A 57 2.57 11.98 5.27
C LEU A 57 1.69 10.79 5.62
N HIS A 58 0.43 11.03 6.00
CA HIS A 58 -0.55 9.96 6.22
C HIS A 58 -0.75 9.10 4.95
N GLY A 59 -0.95 9.74 3.79
CA GLY A 59 -1.10 9.04 2.51
C GLY A 59 0.13 8.24 2.10
N ALA A 60 1.34 8.76 2.40
CA ALA A 60 2.58 8.05 2.15
C ALA A 60 2.77 6.81 3.04
N LEU A 61 2.12 6.76 4.21
CA LEU A 61 2.17 5.65 5.17
C LEU A 61 0.95 4.73 5.10
N LYS A 62 0.12 4.84 4.04
CA LYS A 62 -1.16 4.10 3.91
C LYS A 62 -1.04 2.58 4.09
N PHE A 63 0.05 1.98 3.62
CA PHE A 63 0.27 0.54 3.75
C PHE A 63 0.78 0.11 5.12
N ILE A 64 1.04 1.04 6.06
CA ILE A 64 1.40 0.68 7.43
C ILE A 64 0.17 0.22 8.18
N LEU A 65 -0.96 0.90 7.97
CA LEU A 65 -2.27 0.48 8.43
C LEU A 65 -2.82 -0.62 7.51
N PRO A 66 -3.54 -1.60 8.06
CA PRO A 66 -4.41 -2.41 7.22
C PRO A 66 -5.44 -1.46 6.59
N PRO A 67 -6.00 -1.80 5.41
CA PRO A 67 -7.13 -1.07 4.87
C PRO A 67 -8.14 -0.89 5.99
N LEU A 68 -8.58 0.35 6.23
CA LEU A 68 -9.73 0.58 7.09
C LEU A 68 -10.83 -0.37 6.57
N PRO A 69 -11.57 -1.11 7.42
CA PRO A 69 -12.75 -1.81 6.95
C PRO A 69 -13.69 -0.73 6.43
N SER A 70 -13.60 -0.47 5.12
CA SER A 70 -14.49 0.42 4.41
C SER A 70 -15.85 -0.28 4.39
N GLY A 71 -16.62 -0.05 5.45
CA GLY A 71 -18.07 -0.02 5.32
C GLY A 71 -18.40 1.19 4.43
N LEU A 72 -18.24 0.98 3.12
CA LEU A 72 -18.76 1.71 1.95
C LEU A 72 -17.72 1.63 0.81
N SER A 73 -18.09 0.82 -0.18
CA SER A 73 -17.47 0.61 -1.50
C SER A 73 -16.29 -0.37 -1.57
N GLU A 74 -16.62 -1.49 -2.19
CA GLU A 74 -15.87 -2.73 -2.31
C GLU A 74 -14.65 -2.59 -3.23
N HIS A 75 -13.49 -3.06 -2.78
CA HIS A 75 -12.56 -3.82 -3.61
C HIS A 75 -11.52 -4.52 -2.72
N PRO A 76 -11.67 -5.83 -2.43
CA PRO A 76 -10.66 -6.57 -1.68
C PRO A 76 -9.47 -6.90 -2.60
N CYS A 77 -8.30 -6.37 -2.29
CA CYS A 77 -7.03 -6.92 -2.77
C CYS A 77 -6.55 -8.00 -1.78
N ASN A 78 -7.00 -9.24 -1.99
CA ASN A 78 -6.32 -10.41 -1.43
C ASN A 78 -5.22 -10.85 -2.42
N PRO A 79 -3.99 -11.16 -1.97
CA PRO A 79 -3.09 -11.99 -2.75
C PRO A 79 -3.65 -13.42 -2.79
N VAL A 80 -3.94 -13.89 -4.00
CA VAL A 80 -4.54 -15.19 -4.32
C VAL A 80 -3.56 -16.33 -3.98
N GLN A 81 -3.99 -17.28 -3.16
CA GLN A 81 -3.40 -18.62 -3.07
C GLN A 81 -3.80 -19.41 -4.32
N GLU A 82 -2.84 -20.02 -5.00
CA GLU A 82 -3.07 -20.97 -6.09
C GLU A 82 -3.86 -22.18 -5.57
N GLN A 83 -5.07 -22.37 -6.10
CA GLN A 83 -5.77 -23.66 -6.04
C GLN A 83 -6.41 -23.94 -7.40
N GLN A 84 -5.89 -24.97 -8.06
CA GLN A 84 -6.51 -25.64 -9.20
C GLN A 84 -7.94 -26.08 -8.85
N GLN A 85 -8.91 -25.88 -9.75
CA GLN A 85 -9.64 -26.97 -10.46
C GLN A 85 -10.99 -26.47 -11.07
N GLN A 86 -11.13 -26.69 -12.39
CA GLN A 86 -12.32 -27.09 -13.17
C GLN A 86 -13.53 -26.16 -13.47
N SER A 87 -13.71 -26.00 -14.80
CA SER A 87 -14.95 -25.97 -15.61
C SER A 87 -15.98 -24.84 -15.42
N GLY A 88 -16.09 -24.01 -16.46
CA GLY A 88 -17.23 -23.12 -16.73
C GLY A 88 -16.82 -21.65 -16.84
N THR A 89 -16.45 -21.21 -18.05
CA THR A 89 -16.23 -19.81 -18.50
C THR A 89 -15.93 -18.75 -17.42
N PRO A 90 -14.66 -18.34 -17.22
CA PRO A 90 -14.36 -17.29 -16.26
C PRO A 90 -14.80 -15.93 -16.79
N ALA A 91 -15.52 -15.17 -15.96
CA ALA A 91 -15.72 -13.74 -16.16
C ALA A 91 -14.34 -13.08 -16.34
N GLN A 92 -14.15 -12.33 -17.42
CA GLN A 92 -12.85 -11.72 -17.71
C GLN A 92 -12.53 -10.65 -16.66
N PRO A 93 -11.33 -10.64 -16.06
CA PRO A 93 -10.97 -9.66 -15.06
C PRO A 93 -10.93 -8.26 -15.69
N VAL A 94 -11.63 -7.29 -15.07
CA VAL A 94 -11.62 -5.88 -15.46
C VAL A 94 -10.92 -5.07 -14.38
N PHE A 95 -9.95 -4.25 -14.79
CA PHE A 95 -9.22 -3.34 -13.90
C PHE A 95 -9.12 -1.96 -14.54
N GLU A 96 -9.49 -0.91 -13.80
CA GLU A 96 -9.53 0.49 -14.30
C GLU A 96 -10.33 0.65 -15.62
N GLY A 97 -11.44 -0.08 -15.77
CA GLY A 97 -12.27 -0.06 -16.98
C GLY A 97 -11.66 -0.78 -18.20
N ARG A 98 -10.53 -1.47 -18.02
CA ARG A 98 -9.88 -2.27 -19.08
C ARG A 98 -10.07 -3.75 -18.81
N VAL A 99 -10.43 -4.49 -19.86
CA VAL A 99 -10.58 -5.94 -19.80
C VAL A 99 -9.20 -6.58 -19.99
N TYR A 100 -8.76 -7.37 -19.02
CA TYR A 100 -7.50 -8.10 -19.08
C TYR A 100 -7.77 -9.51 -19.58
N ARG A 101 -7.11 -9.86 -20.70
CA ARG A 101 -7.17 -11.20 -21.26
C ARG A 101 -5.74 -11.69 -21.50
N ALA A 102 -5.44 -12.88 -20.97
CA ALA A 102 -4.20 -13.57 -21.31
C ALA A 102 -4.18 -13.86 -22.82
N ALA A 103 -3.06 -13.58 -23.47
CA ALA A 103 -2.88 -13.95 -24.88
C ALA A 103 -3.04 -15.47 -25.03
N THR A 104 -3.87 -15.90 -25.98
CA THR A 104 -4.10 -17.33 -26.25
C THR A 104 -2.92 -18.01 -26.94
N LYS A 105 -1.96 -17.22 -27.43
CA LYS A 105 -0.71 -17.71 -28.01
C LYS A 105 0.44 -16.88 -27.43
N PRO A 106 1.52 -17.51 -26.96
CA PRO A 106 2.70 -16.76 -26.54
C PRO A 106 3.24 -15.93 -27.72
N PRO A 107 3.86 -14.78 -27.47
CA PRO A 107 4.56 -14.04 -28.52
C PRO A 107 5.58 -14.99 -29.15
N ILE A 108 5.58 -15.04 -30.49
CA ILE A 108 6.56 -15.81 -31.26
C ILE A 108 7.93 -15.26 -30.83
N GLY A 109 8.75 -16.11 -30.20
CA GLY A 109 10.14 -15.77 -29.94
C GLY A 109 10.76 -15.35 -31.25
N LEU A 110 11.34 -14.15 -31.27
CA LEU A 110 12.21 -13.75 -32.36
C LEU A 110 13.33 -14.79 -32.36
N GLU A 111 13.33 -15.69 -33.34
CA GLU A 111 14.45 -16.60 -33.56
C GLU A 111 15.66 -15.72 -33.88
N ASP A 112 16.61 -15.67 -32.96
CA ASP A 112 17.97 -15.26 -33.29
C ASP A 112 18.57 -16.40 -34.13
N PHE A 113 18.86 -16.08 -35.40
CA PHE A 113 19.55 -16.84 -36.47
C PHE A 113 18.73 -17.75 -37.39
#